data_AF-A0A6V7KLJ8-F1
#
_entry.id   AF-A0A6V7KLJ8-F1
#
_cell.length_a   1.000
_cell.length_b   1.000
_cell.length_c   1.000
_cell.angle_alpha   90.00
_cell.angle_beta   90.00
_cell.angle_gamma   90.00
#
_symmetry.space_group_name_H-M   'P 1'
#
loop_
_entity.id
_entity.type
_entity.pdbx_description
1 polymer ?
#
loop_
_entity_poly.entity_id
_entity_poly.type
_entity_poly.pdbx_seq_one_letter_code
_entity_poly.pdbx_strand_id
1 'polypeptide(L)' 'DYYVVLLSPMELDTTMRMILQVPIWAQRVIYIQGSCLKDGDLARARMNEAEACFVLAARNYADKTAADEHTIL' A
#
# COMPACT_ATOMS: atom_id res chain seq x y z
N ASP A 1 -0.49 10.32 -17.17
CA ASP A 1 -0.02 10.56 -15.79
C ASP A 1 -0.49 9.42 -14.90
N TYR A 2 0.33 9.01 -13.95
CA TYR A 2 0.06 7.90 -13.04
C TYR A 2 -0.06 8.38 -11.59
N TYR A 3 -0.94 7.74 -10.84
CA TYR A 3 -1.02 7.88 -9.39
C TYR A 3 -0.48 6.62 -8.73
N VAL A 4 0.16 6.79 -7.57
CA VAL A 4 0.62 5.67 -6.74
C VAL A 4 -0.36 5.53 -5.58
N VAL A 5 -1.05 4.40 -5.50
CA VAL A 5 -1.94 4.07 -4.38
C VAL A 5 -1.21 3.15 -3.42
N LEU A 6 -1.02 3.58 -2.18
CA LEU A 6 -0.44 2.80 -1.09
C LEU A 6 -1.57 2.21 -0.26
N LEU A 7 -1.69 0.87 -0.26
CA LEU A 7 -2.65 0.13 0.56
C LEU A 7 -1.90 -0.58 1.70
N SER A 8 -2.22 -0.25 2.95
CA SER A 8 -1.61 -0.91 4.12
C SER A 8 -2.59 -0.97 5.30
N PRO A 9 -2.61 -2.05 6.09
CA PRO A 9 -3.46 -2.14 7.26
C PRO A 9 -2.98 -1.24 8.41
N MET A 10 -1.70 -0.84 8.40
CA MET A 10 -1.07 -0.03 9.43
C MET A 10 -1.22 1.45 9.13
N GLU A 11 -1.55 2.26 10.14
CA GLU A 11 -1.59 3.72 10.01
C GLU A 11 -0.25 4.30 9.53
N LEU A 12 -0.32 5.44 8.83
CA LEU A 12 0.87 6.19 8.43
C LEU A 12 1.64 6.67 9.67
N ASP A 13 2.92 6.32 9.70
CA ASP A 13 3.86 6.92 10.65
C ASP A 13 4.05 8.43 10.39
N THR A 14 4.62 9.12 11.38
CA THR A 14 4.82 10.57 11.34
C THR A 14 5.71 11.00 10.16
N THR A 15 6.75 10.21 9.86
CA THR A 15 7.72 10.52 8.80
C THR A 15 7.06 10.45 7.42
N MET A 16 6.30 9.38 7.15
CA MET A 16 5.60 9.15 5.90
C MET A 16 4.49 10.19 5.71
N ARG A 17 3.79 10.57 6.78
CA ARG A 17 2.81 11.66 6.75
C ARG A 17 3.45 12.98 6.33
N MET A 18 4.66 13.31 6.82
CA MET A 18 5.38 14.52 6.41
C MET A 18 5.81 14.46 4.94
N ILE A 19 6.29 13.30 4.46
CA ILE A 19 6.69 13.13 3.05
C ILE A 19 5.50 13.33 2.11
N LEU A 20 4.33 12.81 2.47
CA LEU A 20 3.12 12.95 1.65
C LEU A 20 2.57 14.38 1.62
N GLN A 21 3.01 15.27 2.51
CA GLN A 21 2.67 16.70 2.45
C GLN A 21 3.54 17.50 1.45
N VAL A 22 4.67 16.94 1.00
CA VAL A 22 5.54 17.62 0.02
C VAL A 22 4.78 17.71 -1.32
N PRO A 23 4.71 18.88 -1.97
CA PRO A 23 3.84 19.10 -3.13
C PRO A 23 3.98 18.10 -4.27
N ILE A 24 5.20 17.62 -4.54
CA ILE A 24 5.48 16.63 -5.59
C ILE A 24 4.79 15.28 -5.32
N TRP A 25 4.62 14.91 -4.05
CA TRP A 25 4.01 13.65 -3.62
C TRP A 25 2.53 13.82 -3.31
N ALA A 26 2.13 14.94 -2.71
CA ALA A 26 0.74 15.23 -2.34
C ALA A 26 -0.23 15.16 -3.54
N GLN A 27 0.26 15.44 -4.75
CA GLN A 27 -0.53 15.39 -5.98
C GLN A 27 -0.52 14.03 -6.69
N ARG A 28 0.38 13.10 -6.29
CA ARG A 28 0.66 11.86 -7.03
C ARG A 28 0.48 10.60 -6.21
N VAL A 29 0.54 10.69 -4.89
CA VAL A 29 0.50 9.54 -3.99
C VAL A 29 -0.74 9.61 -3.11
N ILE A 30 -1.52 8.52 -3.12
CA ILE A 30 -2.73 8.37 -2.32
C ILE A 30 -2.49 7.22 -1.36
N TYR A 31 -2.66 7.45 -0.07
CA TYR A 31 -2.59 6.40 0.93
C TYR A 31 -4.00 6.00 1.38
N ILE A 32 -4.26 4.69 1.41
CA ILE A 32 -5.50 4.08 1.86
C ILE A 32 -5.15 3.10 2.97
N GLN A 33 -5.70 3.34 4.16
CA GLN A 33 -5.64 2.36 5.23
C GLN A 33 -6.63 1.22 4.93
N GLY A 34 -6.13 0.00 4.80
CA GLY A 34 -6.92 -1.17 4.40
C GLY A 34 -6.06 -2.41 4.12
N SER A 35 -6.69 -3.56 3.95
CA SER A 35 -6.03 -4.84 3.67
C SER A 35 -6.34 -5.29 2.24
N CYS A 36 -5.36 -5.86 1.55
CA CYS A 36 -5.56 -6.48 0.24
C CYS A 36 -6.47 -7.72 0.28
N LEU A 37 -6.71 -8.31 1.46
CA LEU A 37 -7.59 -9.48 1.64
C LEU A 37 -9.09 -9.11 1.68
N LYS A 38 -9.44 -7.83 1.60
CA LYS A 38 -10.82 -7.35 1.61
C LYS A 38 -11.15 -6.72 0.27
N ASP A 39 -12.10 -7.30 -0.45
CA ASP A 39 -12.58 -6.78 -1.75
C ASP A 39 -13.02 -5.31 -1.67
N GLY A 40 -13.63 -4.92 -0.54
CA GLY A 40 -14.03 -3.52 -0.30
C GLY A 40 -12.84 -2.56 -0.29
N ASP A 41 -11.68 -2.98 0.22
CA ASP A 41 -10.46 -2.17 0.26
C ASP A 41 -9.80 -2.11 -1.12
N LEU A 42 -9.83 -3.22 -1.87
CA LEU A 42 -9.38 -3.27 -3.27
C LEU A 42 -10.23 -2.38 -4.19
N ALA A 43 -11.54 -2.34 -3.97
CA ALA A 43 -12.45 -1.44 -4.69
C ALA A 43 -12.14 0.04 -4.39
N ARG A 44 -11.85 0.39 -3.12
CA ARG A 44 -11.38 1.74 -2.76
C ARG A 44 -10.07 2.11 -3.44
N ALA A 45 -9.17 1.15 -3.62
CA ALA A 45 -7.91 1.33 -4.35
C ALA A 45 -8.06 1.31 -5.88
N ARG A 46 -9.28 1.11 -6.41
CA ARG A 46 -9.57 0.94 -7.85
C ARG A 46 -8.67 -0.08 -8.52
N MET A 47 -8.41 -1.21 -7.86
CA MET A 47 -7.46 -2.22 -8.36
C MET A 47 -7.82 -2.76 -9.76
N ASN A 48 -9.12 -2.81 -10.10
CA ASN A 48 -9.60 -3.25 -11.41
C ASN A 48 -9.21 -2.30 -12.57
N GLU A 49 -8.92 -1.04 -12.26
CA GLU A 49 -8.51 0.00 -13.23
C GLU A 49 -6.99 0.24 -13.20
N ALA A 50 -6.26 -0.42 -12.29
CA ALA A 50 -4.83 -0.20 -12.09
C ALA A 50 -4.00 -0.87 -13.21
N GLU A 51 -3.03 -0.13 -13.76
CA GLU A 51 -2.13 -0.67 -14.80
C GLU A 51 -1.12 -1.69 -14.24
N ALA A 52 -0.74 -1.54 -12.97
CA ALA A 52 0.20 -2.43 -12.30
C ALA A 52 -0.14 -2.56 -10.82
N CYS A 53 0.14 -3.73 -10.26
CA CYS A 53 0.08 -4.00 -8.83
C CYS A 53 1.46 -4.42 -8.32
N PHE A 54 1.90 -3.81 -7.23
CA PHE A 54 3.17 -4.14 -6.57
C PHE A 54 2.87 -4.64 -5.16
N VAL A 55 3.27 -5.88 -4.87
CA VAL A 55 3.20 -6.44 -3.53
C VAL A 55 4.60 -6.45 -2.94
N LEU A 56 4.79 -5.77 -1.81
CA LEU A 56 6.08 -5.62 -1.15
C LEU A 56 6.09 -6.48 0.12
N ALA A 57 6.92 -7.53 0.13
CA ALA A 57 7.14 -8.33 1.32
C ALA A 57 8.04 -7.59 2.34
N ALA A 58 7.67 -7.66 3.62
CA ALA A 58 8.45 -7.06 4.69
C ALA A 58 9.76 -7.84 4.93
N ARG A 59 10.90 -7.25 4.58
CA ARG A 59 12.22 -7.92 4.65
C ARG A 59 12.72 -8.22 6.06
N ASN A 60 12.17 -7.57 7.08
CA ASN A 60 12.61 -7.62 8.47
C ASN A 60 11.66 -8.39 9.39
N TYR A 61 10.84 -9.30 8.87
CA TYR A 61 10.13 -10.24 9.73
C TYR A 61 11.10 -11.29 10.29
N ALA A 62 10.99 -11.58 11.58
CA ALA A 62 11.73 -12.66 12.23
C ALA A 62 11.37 -14.03 11.61
N ASP A 63 10.16 -14.15 11.09
CA ASP A 63 9.63 -15.32 10.41
C ASP A 63 9.39 -15.03 8.93
N LYS A 64 10.30 -15.50 8.09
CA LYS A 64 10.25 -15.32 6.63
C LYS A 64 9.13 -16.14 6.00
N THR A 65 8.77 -17.28 6.58
CA THR A 65 7.73 -18.16 6.06
C THR A 65 6.35 -17.52 6.23
N ALA A 66 6.09 -16.91 7.38
CA ALA A 66 4.85 -16.17 7.60
C ALA A 66 4.70 -14.94 6.68
N ALA A 67 5.82 -14.26 6.35
CA ALA A 67 5.81 -13.14 5.42
C ALA A 67 5.54 -13.57 3.97
N ASP A 68 6.07 -14.73 3.57
CA ASP A 68 5.81 -15.32 2.25
C ASP A 68 4.36 -15.79 2.14
N GLU A 69 3.82 -16.47 3.17
CA GLU A 69 2.41 -16.87 3.22
C GLU A 69 1.47 -15.66 3.08
N HIS A 70 1.73 -14.56 3.78
CA HIS A 70 0.95 -13.33 3.66
C HIS A 70 1.05 -12.68 2.26
N THR A 71 2.11 -12.94 1.51
CA THR A 71 2.29 -12.37 0.16
C THR A 71 1.63 -13.24 -0.92
N ILE A 72 1.50 -14.55 -0.67
CA ILE A 72 0.90 -15.53 -1.58
C ILE A 72 -0.64 -15.58 -1.45
N LEU A 73 -1.16 -15.42 -0.23
CA LEU A 73 -2.60 -15.39 0.07
C LEU A 73 -3.27 -14.12 -0.47
#